data_AF-A0A6P2F473-F1
#
_entry.id   AF-A0A6P2F473-F1
#
_cell.length_a   1.000
_cell.length_b   1.000
_cell.length_c   1.000
_cell.angle_alpha   90.00
_cell.angle_beta   90.00
_cell.angle_gamma   90.00
#
_symmetry.space_group_name_H-M   'P 1'
#
loop_
_entity.id
_entity.type
_entity.pdbx_description
1 polymer ?
#
loop_
_entity_poly.entity_id
_entity_poly.type
_entity_poly.pdbx_seq_one_letter_code
_entity_poly.pdbx_strand_id
1 'polypeptide(L)'
;MKKKPSDLSLLESALSTIEQVLARADSDMQGAPYFGPTSNVPLDALQGSGLAGVDGRYRVSAAQSAINICLGSAAALIDVSQALMNRSVDRSPQTLEREWQTIITHTKIASRSAYRAALIMAAQKHVLAAQGEVQSEEGYYSRLAH
;
A
#
# COMPACT_ATOMS: atom_id res chain seq x y z
N MET A 1 -15.33 8.11 -37.29
CA MET A 1 -14.11 7.41 -36.81
C MET A 1 -13.82 7.85 -35.37
N LYS A 2 -13.88 6.95 -34.39
CA LYS A 2 -13.43 7.26 -33.02
C LYS A 2 -11.90 7.27 -33.03
N LYS A 3 -11.26 8.40 -32.73
CA LYS A 3 -9.80 8.47 -32.55
C LYS A 3 -9.43 7.57 -31.36
N LYS A 4 -8.44 6.70 -31.54
CA LYS A 4 -7.91 5.88 -30.45
C LYS A 4 -7.27 6.83 -29.42
N PRO A 5 -7.55 6.69 -28.11
CA PRO A 5 -6.91 7.49 -27.08
C PRO A 5 -5.39 7.31 -27.15
N SER A 6 -4.64 8.39 -26.93
CA SER A 6 -3.18 8.32 -26.79
C SER A 6 -2.80 7.64 -25.48
N ASP A 7 -1.60 7.06 -25.40
CA ASP A 7 -1.12 6.42 -24.16
C ASP A 7 -1.13 7.40 -22.98
N LEU A 8 -0.81 8.67 -23.23
CA LEU A 8 -0.89 9.73 -22.23
C LEU A 8 -2.32 9.94 -21.70
N SER A 9 -3.32 9.96 -22.59
CA SER A 9 -4.73 10.08 -22.18
C SER A 9 -5.24 8.85 -21.42
N LEU A 10 -4.68 7.67 -21.68
CA LEU A 10 -4.98 6.46 -20.91
C LEU A 10 -4.39 6.56 -19.50
N LEU A 11 -3.17 7.07 -19.35
CA LEU A 11 -2.54 7.31 -18.05
C LEU A 11 -3.29 8.37 -17.23
N GLU A 12 -3.71 9.47 -17.85
CA GLU A 12 -4.53 10.50 -17.19
C GLU A 12 -5.88 9.94 -16.72
N SER A 13 -6.53 9.12 -17.55
CA SER A 13 -7.78 8.45 -17.16
C SER A 13 -7.57 7.48 -16.00
N ALA A 14 -6.44 6.76 -15.97
CA ALA A 14 -6.11 5.85 -14.88
C ALA A 14 -5.86 6.62 -13.56
N LEU A 15 -5.11 7.73 -13.63
CA LEU A 15 -4.85 8.60 -12.48
C LEU A 15 -6.16 9.15 -11.90
N SER A 16 -7.02 9.72 -12.75
CA SER A 16 -8.33 10.23 -12.32
C SER A 16 -9.21 9.15 -11.69
N THR A 17 -9.13 7.92 -12.19
CA THR A 17 -9.88 6.80 -11.60
C THR A 17 -9.36 6.46 -10.20
N ILE A 18 -8.03 6.44 -10.01
CA ILE A 18 -7.40 6.19 -8.71
C ILE A 18 -7.80 7.29 -7.71
N GLU A 19 -7.73 8.56 -8.12
CA GLU A 19 -8.12 9.70 -7.28
C GLU A 19 -9.59 9.61 -6.84
N GLN A 20 -10.49 9.22 -7.74
CA GLN A 20 -11.89 9.01 -7.40
C GLN A 20 -12.10 7.89 -6.37
N VAL A 21 -11.34 6.79 -6.49
CA VAL A 21 -11.40 5.70 -5.51
C VAL A 21 -10.90 6.18 -4.14
N LEU A 22 -9.78 6.91 -4.11
CA LEU A 22 -9.23 7.48 -2.88
C LEU A 22 -10.19 8.47 -2.21
N ALA A 23 -10.79 9.38 -2.99
CA ALA A 23 -11.75 10.37 -2.46
C ALA A 23 -13.01 9.71 -1.86
N ARG A 24 -13.49 8.62 -2.46
CA ARG A 24 -14.60 7.83 -1.91
C ARG A 24 -14.20 7.13 -0.62
N ALA A 25 -13.03 6.51 -0.60
CA ALA A 25 -12.50 5.84 0.59
C ALA A 25 -12.31 6.81 1.77
N ASP A 26 -11.83 8.03 1.52
CA ASP A 26 -11.70 9.06 2.56
C ASP A 26 -13.07 9.55 3.07
N SER A 27 -14.07 9.64 2.19
CA SER A 27 -15.44 10.01 2.57
C SER A 27 -16.12 8.94 3.43
N ASP A 28 -15.80 7.66 3.16
CA ASP A 28 -16.29 6.51 3.93
C ASP A 28 -15.53 6.33 5.27
N MET A 29 -14.35 6.95 5.42
CA MET A 29 -13.55 6.94 6.65
C MET A 29 -14.10 7.91 7.72
N GLN A 30 -15.28 7.61 8.25
CA GLN A 30 -15.72 8.06 9.58
C GLN A 30 -15.24 7.13 10.72
N GLY A 31 -14.42 6.12 10.39
CA GLY A 31 -13.86 5.15 11.32
C GLY A 31 -12.42 5.46 11.72
N ALA A 32 -12.12 5.29 13.02
CA ALA A 32 -10.85 5.67 13.67
C ALA A 32 -9.55 5.26 12.93
N PRO A 33 -8.47 6.07 13.05
CA PRO A 33 -7.18 5.79 12.43
C PRO A 33 -6.60 4.41 12.80
N TYR A 34 -5.88 3.79 11.87
CA TYR A 34 -5.14 2.56 12.15
C TYR A 34 -4.00 2.81 13.14
N PHE A 35 -4.10 2.24 14.33
CA PHE A 35 -3.03 2.21 15.33
C PHE A 35 -2.40 0.81 15.39
N GLY A 36 -1.69 0.44 14.34
CA GLY A 36 -0.94 -0.83 14.31
C GLY A 36 0.36 -0.79 15.13
N PRO A 37 1.01 -1.94 15.35
CA PRO A 37 2.29 -2.05 16.07
C PRO A 37 3.47 -1.32 15.40
N THR A 38 3.26 -0.81 14.17
CA THR A 38 4.21 0.05 13.46
C THR A 38 3.85 1.54 13.56
N SER A 39 2.84 1.91 14.36
CA SER A 39 2.51 3.30 14.64
C SER A 39 3.36 3.83 15.78
N ASN A 40 3.96 5.02 15.61
CA ASN A 40 4.74 5.69 16.65
C ASN A 40 3.80 6.35 17.66
N VAL A 41 2.99 5.56 18.36
CA VAL A 41 2.02 6.08 19.35
C VAL A 41 2.51 5.80 20.77
N PRO A 42 2.38 6.78 21.68
CA PRO A 42 2.77 6.61 23.08
C PRO A 42 2.08 5.40 23.73
N LEU A 43 2.86 4.64 24.48
CA LEU A 43 2.48 3.37 25.12
C LEU A 43 1.24 3.49 26.03
N ASP A 44 0.97 4.69 26.55
CA ASP A 44 -0.15 4.98 27.46
C ASP A 44 -1.53 4.90 26.78
N ALA A 45 -1.61 5.05 25.45
CA ALA A 45 -2.87 4.96 24.70
C ALA A 45 -3.33 3.52 24.44
N LEU A 46 -2.46 2.52 24.63
CA LEU A 46 -2.72 1.10 24.34
C LEU A 46 -3.35 0.34 25.51
N GLN A 47 -3.31 0.86 26.74
CA GLN A 47 -3.74 0.12 27.93
C GLN A 47 -5.25 0.13 28.19
N GLY A 48 -6.04 0.92 27.45
CA GLY A 48 -7.46 1.17 27.77
C GLY A 48 -8.53 0.34 27.05
N SER A 49 -8.19 -0.49 26.05
CA SER A 49 -9.22 -1.12 25.19
C SER A 49 -9.24 -2.66 25.29
N GLY A 50 -10.31 -3.20 25.88
CA GLY A 50 -10.56 -4.62 26.09
C GLY A 50 -10.56 -5.47 24.80
N LEU A 51 -9.91 -6.64 24.89
CA LEU A 51 -9.33 -7.42 23.81
C LEU A 51 -10.27 -8.34 22.99
N ALA A 52 -11.60 -8.22 23.06
CA ALA A 52 -12.51 -9.19 22.39
C ALA A 52 -13.30 -8.64 21.19
N GLY A 53 -13.49 -7.33 21.05
CA GLY A 53 -14.25 -6.68 19.95
C GLY A 53 -13.40 -5.78 19.03
N VAL A 54 -12.08 -5.93 19.14
CA VAL A 54 -11.05 -5.01 18.62
C VAL A 54 -10.36 -5.59 17.38
N ASP A 55 -10.21 -6.92 17.30
CA ASP A 55 -9.48 -7.61 16.23
C ASP A 55 -10.06 -7.35 14.82
N GLY A 56 -11.40 -7.33 14.69
CA GLY A 56 -12.07 -7.04 13.40
C GLY A 56 -11.90 -5.60 12.91
N ARG A 57 -11.94 -4.61 13.83
CA ARG A 57 -11.76 -3.18 13.48
C ARG A 57 -10.31 -2.90 13.07
N TYR A 58 -9.34 -3.54 13.72
CA TYR A 58 -7.93 -3.39 13.38
C TYR A 58 -7.59 -4.01 12.02
N ARG A 59 -8.21 -5.15 11.67
CA ARG A 59 -8.05 -5.78 10.35
C ARG A 59 -8.65 -4.96 9.22
N VAL A 60 -9.86 -4.43 9.39
CA VAL A 60 -10.51 -3.54 8.41
C VAL A 60 -9.67 -2.28 8.22
N SER A 61 -9.16 -1.72 9.31
CA SER A 61 -8.31 -0.53 9.29
C SER A 61 -6.94 -0.79 8.63
N ALA A 62 -6.35 -1.98 8.79
CA ALA A 62 -5.11 -2.38 8.12
C ALA A 62 -5.29 -2.62 6.62
N ALA A 63 -6.35 -3.32 6.22
CA ALA A 63 -6.68 -3.57 4.82
C ALA A 63 -6.94 -2.24 4.09
N GLN A 64 -7.72 -1.34 4.71
CA GLN A 64 -7.97 -0.01 4.16
C GLN A 64 -6.69 0.82 4.04
N SER A 65 -5.84 0.79 5.07
CA SER A 65 -4.54 1.47 5.03
C SER A 65 -3.64 0.94 3.91
N ALA A 66 -3.61 -0.38 3.71
CA ALA A 66 -2.86 -1.01 2.63
C ALA A 66 -3.41 -0.61 1.25
N ILE A 67 -4.73 -0.56 1.07
CA ILE A 67 -5.38 -0.10 -0.17
C ILE A 67 -4.99 1.35 -0.46
N ASN A 68 -5.13 2.27 0.50
CA ASN A 68 -4.79 3.68 0.31
C ASN A 68 -3.31 3.87 -0.06
N ILE A 69 -2.40 3.15 0.62
CA ILE A 69 -0.96 3.22 0.31
C ILE A 69 -0.66 2.64 -1.09
N CYS A 70 -1.28 1.53 -1.46
CA CYS A 70 -1.10 0.93 -2.79
C CYS A 70 -1.60 1.85 -3.90
N LEU A 71 -2.80 2.42 -3.74
CA LEU A 71 -3.38 3.35 -4.71
C LEU A 71 -2.56 4.63 -4.85
N GLY A 72 -2.10 5.22 -3.73
CA GLY A 72 -1.19 6.37 -3.77
C GLY A 72 0.16 6.05 -4.42
N SER A 73 0.70 4.85 -4.19
CA SER A 73 1.92 4.39 -4.86
C SER A 73 1.72 4.20 -6.37
N ALA A 74 0.56 3.69 -6.77
CA ALA A 74 0.20 3.52 -8.18
C ALA A 74 0.06 4.87 -8.90
N ALA A 75 -0.62 5.85 -8.28
CA ALA A 75 -0.72 7.21 -8.80
C ALA A 75 0.68 7.82 -9.03
N ALA A 76 1.57 7.74 -8.03
CA ALA A 76 2.93 8.25 -8.15
C ALA A 76 3.75 7.57 -9.28
N LEU A 77 3.54 6.27 -9.52
CA LEU A 77 4.19 5.56 -10.64
C LEU A 77 3.62 5.93 -12.00
N ILE A 78 2.33 6.28 -12.07
CA ILE A 78 1.72 6.86 -13.28
C ILE A 78 2.33 8.22 -13.58
N ASP A 79 2.49 9.09 -12.59
CA ASP A 79 3.13 10.40 -12.75
C ASP A 79 4.57 10.26 -13.27
N VAL A 80 5.34 9.30 -12.73
CA VAL A 80 6.68 8.95 -13.23
C VAL A 80 6.62 8.52 -14.69
N SER A 81 5.65 7.70 -15.06
CA SER A 81 5.47 7.21 -16.44
C SER A 81 5.17 8.37 -17.40
N GLN A 82 4.30 9.29 -17.01
CA GLN A 82 3.99 10.50 -17.78
C GLN A 82 5.22 11.42 -17.93
N ALA A 83 5.99 11.61 -16.85
CA ALA A 83 7.21 12.41 -16.88
C ALA A 83 8.27 11.84 -17.84
N LEU A 84 8.39 10.51 -17.90
CA LEU A 84 9.27 9.82 -18.84
C LEU A 84 8.79 9.96 -20.29
N MET A 85 7.48 9.94 -20.54
CA MET A 85 6.88 10.09 -21.87
C MET A 85 6.96 11.53 -22.40
N ASN A 86 6.85 12.54 -21.53
CA ASN A 86 6.80 13.96 -21.91
C ASN A 86 8.18 14.64 -22.04
N ARG A 87 9.25 13.86 -22.21
CA ARG A 87 10.61 14.39 -22.21
C ARG A 87 10.91 15.18 -23.49
N SER A 88 11.21 16.47 -23.36
CA SER A 88 11.61 17.33 -24.48
C SER A 88 13.08 17.11 -24.87
N VAL A 89 13.37 17.10 -26.17
CA VAL A 89 14.69 16.78 -26.75
C VAL A 89 15.72 17.91 -26.54
N ASP A 90 15.29 19.15 -26.31
CA ASP A 90 16.16 20.34 -26.29
C ASP A 90 16.67 20.77 -24.89
N ARG A 91 16.87 19.83 -23.96
CA ARG A 91 17.32 20.17 -22.59
C ARG A 91 18.85 20.12 -22.44
N SER A 92 19.40 21.06 -21.66
CA SER A 92 20.82 21.04 -21.32
C SER A 92 21.17 19.78 -20.51
N PRO A 93 22.40 19.25 -20.63
CA PRO A 93 22.82 18.02 -19.93
C PRO A 93 22.61 18.07 -18.40
N GLN A 94 22.86 19.22 -17.76
CA GLN A 94 22.67 19.37 -16.31
C GLN A 94 21.20 19.39 -15.89
N THR A 95 20.31 19.83 -16.78
CA THR A 95 18.86 19.80 -16.54
C THR A 95 18.35 18.38 -16.65
N LEU A 96 18.82 17.67 -17.67
CA LEU A 96 18.56 16.25 -17.90
C LEU A 96 18.93 15.38 -16.70
N GLU A 97 20.13 15.59 -16.15
CA GLU A 97 20.63 14.84 -15.00
C GLU A 97 19.76 15.06 -13.75
N ARG A 98 19.40 16.32 -13.46
CA ARG A 98 18.51 16.65 -12.34
C ARG A 98 17.14 16.01 -12.49
N GLU A 99 16.57 16.03 -13.69
CA GLU A 99 15.28 15.39 -13.97
C GLU A 99 15.34 13.88 -13.76
N TRP A 100 16.40 13.22 -14.23
CA TRP A 100 16.61 11.80 -13.98
C TRP A 100 16.72 11.49 -12.49
N GLN A 101 17.46 12.31 -11.75
CA GLN A 101 17.59 12.12 -10.31
C GLN A 101 16.24 12.29 -9.59
N THR A 102 15.42 13.25 -10.01
CA THR A 102 14.06 13.43 -9.49
C THR A 102 13.18 12.22 -9.81
N ILE A 103 13.17 11.75 -11.06
CA ILE A 103 12.40 10.58 -11.51
C ILE A 103 12.79 9.33 -10.70
N ILE A 104 14.09 9.08 -10.55
CA ILE A 104 14.62 7.96 -9.75
C ILE A 104 14.17 8.08 -8.30
N THR A 105 14.24 9.28 -7.73
CA THR A 105 13.84 9.53 -6.33
C THR A 105 12.35 9.27 -6.13
N HIS A 106 11.49 9.80 -7.00
CA HIS A 106 10.05 9.60 -6.92
C HIS A 106 9.67 8.12 -7.07
N THR A 107 10.31 7.43 -8.02
CA THR A 107 10.11 5.98 -8.21
C THR A 107 10.46 5.20 -6.95
N LYS A 108 11.61 5.50 -6.31
CA LYS A 108 12.01 4.83 -5.05
C LYS A 108 11.01 5.08 -3.92
N ILE A 109 10.50 6.31 -3.79
CA ILE A 109 9.52 6.66 -2.75
C ILE A 109 8.22 5.88 -2.97
N ALA A 110 7.72 5.82 -4.21
CA ALA A 110 6.52 5.06 -4.55
C ALA A 110 6.70 3.56 -4.27
N SER A 111 7.83 2.97 -4.69
CA SER A 111 8.12 1.55 -4.44
C SER A 111 8.25 1.21 -2.96
N ARG A 112 8.88 2.07 -2.15
CA ARG A 112 8.95 1.88 -0.70
C ARG A 112 7.58 1.96 -0.04
N SER A 113 6.70 2.80 -0.56
CA SER A 113 5.33 2.92 -0.08
C SER A 113 4.53 1.64 -0.38
N ALA A 114 4.58 1.14 -1.60
CA ALA A 114 3.96 -0.14 -1.96
C ALA A 114 4.51 -1.31 -1.11
N TYR A 115 5.82 -1.34 -0.86
CA TYR A 115 6.43 -2.33 0.03
C TYR A 115 5.91 -2.23 1.47
N ARG A 116 5.70 -1.02 2.01
CA ARG A 116 5.07 -0.84 3.33
C ARG A 116 3.65 -1.40 3.38
N ALA A 117 2.86 -1.24 2.32
CA ALA A 117 1.53 -1.85 2.25
C ALA A 117 1.61 -3.38 2.31
N ALA A 118 2.58 -3.98 1.60
CA ALA A 118 2.82 -5.42 1.68
C ALA A 118 3.15 -5.88 3.11
N LEU A 119 3.96 -5.12 3.84
CA LEU A 119 4.28 -5.42 5.25
C LEU A 119 3.05 -5.27 6.17
N ILE A 120 2.22 -4.26 5.96
CA ILE A 120 0.97 -4.08 6.73
C ILE A 120 0.04 -5.29 6.53
N MET A 121 -0.07 -5.78 5.29
CA MET A 121 -0.84 -6.98 4.99
C MET A 121 -0.21 -8.22 5.64
N ALA A 122 1.11 -8.39 5.52
CA ALA A 122 1.84 -9.53 6.09
C ALA A 122 1.73 -9.63 7.62
N ALA A 123 1.65 -8.49 8.31
CA ALA A 123 1.47 -8.43 9.75
C ALA A 123 0.06 -8.87 10.21
N GLN A 124 -0.92 -9.02 9.31
CA GLN A 124 -2.23 -9.54 9.66
C GLN A 124 -2.16 -11.06 9.83
N LYS A 125 -2.73 -11.58 10.93
CA LYS A 125 -2.69 -13.00 11.38
C LYS A 125 -3.06 -14.06 10.32
N HIS A 126 -3.69 -13.69 9.20
CA HIS A 126 -4.02 -14.61 8.10
C HIS A 126 -2.99 -14.66 6.96
N VAL A 127 -2.04 -13.72 6.87
CA VAL A 127 -0.94 -13.84 5.89
C VAL A 127 0.14 -14.79 6.38
N LEU A 128 0.36 -14.91 7.69
CA LEU A 128 1.23 -15.96 8.27
C LEU A 128 0.73 -17.37 7.92
N ALA A 129 -0.59 -17.58 7.93
CA ALA A 129 -1.21 -18.84 7.48
C ALA A 129 -1.08 -19.05 5.95
N ALA A 130 -1.12 -17.98 5.15
CA ALA A 130 -0.91 -18.03 3.70
C ALA A 130 0.58 -18.15 3.28
N GLN A 131 1.50 -17.81 4.17
CA GLN A 131 2.96 -17.91 3.99
C GLN A 131 3.54 -19.28 4.37
N GLY A 132 2.71 -20.23 4.81
CA GLY A 132 3.10 -21.64 4.95
C GLY A 132 3.62 -22.05 6.33
N GLU A 133 2.84 -21.82 7.38
CA GLU A 133 2.94 -22.65 8.58
C GLU A 133 1.79 -23.67 8.62
N VAL A 134 2.07 -24.86 8.09
CA VAL A 134 1.44 -26.07 8.59
C VAL A 134 1.94 -26.24 10.02
N GLN A 135 1.13 -25.82 10.99
CA GLN A 135 1.24 -26.31 12.35
C GLN A 135 0.98 -27.82 12.31
N SER A 136 2.06 -28.60 12.21
CA SER A 136 2.05 -30.01 12.59
C SER A 136 2.05 -30.08 14.13
N GLU A 137 0.97 -29.63 14.76
CA GLU A 137 0.62 -30.01 16.13
C GLU A 137 -0.42 -31.12 16.09
N GLU A 138 0.01 -32.32 15.71
CA GLU A 138 -0.69 -33.56 16.07
C GLU A 138 0.38 -34.64 16.28
N GLY A 139 0.91 -34.71 17.51
CA GLY A 139 1.96 -35.65 17.88
C GLY A 139 2.23 -35.80 19.37
N TYR A 140 1.66 -34.95 20.22
CA TYR A 140 1.60 -35.16 21.66
C TYR A 140 0.24 -35.76 22.01
N TYR A 141 0.10 -37.09 21.95
CA TYR A 141 -0.85 -37.94 22.72
C TYR A 141 -1.05 -39.35 22.11
N SER A 142 -0.03 -39.95 21.49
CA SER A 142 -0.12 -41.39 21.15
C SER A 142 1.23 -42.10 21.24
N ARG A 143 1.63 -42.44 22.47
CA ARG A 143 2.32 -43.70 22.85
C ARG A 143 2.56 -43.74 24.37
N LEU A 144 1.45 -43.78 25.10
CA LEU A 144 1.37 -44.44 26.42
C LEU A 144 0.31 -45.53 26.27
N ALA A 145 0.65 -46.58 25.52
CA ALA A 145 -0.03 -47.87 25.50
C ALA A 145 0.75 -48.80 24.57
N HIS A 146 1.75 -49.49 25.12
CA HIS A 146 1.94 -50.95 25.07
C HIS A 146 3.30 -51.32 25.68
#